data_AF-A0A101FPB7-F1
#
_entry.id   AF-A0A101FPB7-F1
#
_cell.length_a   1.000
_cell.length_b   1.000
_cell.length_c   1.000
_cell.angle_alpha   90.00
_cell.angle_beta   90.00
_cell.angle_gamma   90.00
#
_symmetry.space_group_name_H-M   'P 1'
#
loop_
_entity.id
_entity.type
_entity.pdbx_description
1 polymer ?
#
loop_
_entity_poly.entity_id
_entity_poly.type
_entity_poly.pdbx_seq_one_letter_code
_entity_poly.pdbx_strand_id
1 'polypeptide(L)'
;LLRMQIEKLMAAFEVPWPAVLETKRRLDEIRRLVRRIDELTWRENKVGGWDNHYYQVCCSDFNSDPGAFRAEVEDFLARAEAARPRTEDIRLGYIGVPPIMGDIYRYLEERGARVVFNETQRQFSMPFDTEDLVEQYRCYTYPYGIFYRLEDIEREIERRAIRGVIHYAQSFCYRQIEDIIIRRRLRIPVLTIEGDKPGQLDERTRIRLDAFVELLR
;
A
#
# COMPACT_ATOMS: atom_id res chain seq x y z
N LEU A 1 -11.24 -14.41 20.32
CA LEU A 1 -9.77 -14.45 20.54
C LEU A 1 -9.12 -13.07 20.40
N LEU A 2 -9.28 -12.34 19.29
CA LEU A 2 -8.63 -11.02 19.09
C LEU A 2 -8.92 -9.99 20.20
N ARG A 3 -10.20 -9.76 20.53
CA ARG A 3 -10.62 -8.84 21.62
C ARG A 3 -9.90 -9.14 22.94
N MET A 4 -9.83 -10.42 23.31
CA MET A 4 -9.15 -10.86 24.53
C MET A 4 -7.64 -10.58 24.51
N GLN A 5 -6.98 -10.69 23.35
CA GLN A 5 -5.56 -10.33 23.24
C GLN A 5 -5.34 -8.83 23.38
N ILE A 6 -6.24 -8.01 22.83
CA ILE A 6 -6.23 -6.56 23.02
C ILE A 6 -6.43 -6.23 24.51
N GLU A 7 -7.41 -6.83 25.18
CA GLU A 7 -7.67 -6.61 26.61
C GLU A 7 -6.50 -7.05 27.49
N LYS A 8 -5.77 -8.11 27.10
CA LYS A 8 -4.54 -8.53 27.79
C LYS A 8 -3.43 -7.48 27.67
N LEU A 9 -3.25 -6.89 26.49
CA LEU A 9 -2.28 -5.81 26.28
C LEU A 9 -2.67 -4.55 27.07
N MET A 10 -3.97 -4.22 27.06
CA MET A 10 -4.52 -3.13 27.84
C MET A 10 -4.27 -3.31 29.34
N ALA A 11 -4.46 -4.52 29.87
CA ALA A 11 -4.18 -4.82 31.27
C ALA A 11 -2.68 -4.68 31.59
N ALA A 12 -1.79 -5.09 30.70
CA ALA A 12 -0.34 -4.95 30.89
C ALA A 12 0.14 -3.48 30.91
N PHE A 13 -0.54 -2.60 30.16
CA PHE A 13 -0.27 -1.15 30.15
C PHE A 13 -1.19 -0.34 31.06
N GLU A 14 -2.08 -1.00 31.81
CA GLU A 14 -3.03 -0.38 32.74
C GLU A 14 -3.95 0.68 32.08
N VAL A 15 -4.35 0.46 30.82
CA VAL A 15 -5.20 1.39 30.05
C VAL A 15 -6.63 0.88 29.87
N PRO A 16 -7.67 1.71 30.08
CA PRO A 16 -9.05 1.31 29.88
C PRO A 16 -9.52 1.54 28.43
N TRP A 17 -10.61 0.89 28.03
CA TRP A 17 -11.18 1.00 26.69
C TRP A 17 -11.44 2.45 26.23
N PRO A 18 -11.97 3.37 27.05
CA PRO A 18 -12.18 4.76 26.64
C PRO A 18 -10.90 5.45 26.14
N ALA A 19 -9.76 5.25 26.82
CA ALA A 19 -8.47 5.84 26.42
C ALA A 19 -7.94 5.24 25.11
N VAL A 20 -8.12 3.93 24.92
CA VAL A 20 -7.77 3.23 23.67
C VAL A 20 -8.59 3.78 22.50
N LEU A 21 -9.90 3.92 22.68
CA LEU A 21 -10.81 4.43 21.65
C LEU A 21 -10.57 5.91 21.34
N GLU A 22 -10.22 6.72 22.33
CA GLU A 22 -9.81 8.11 22.11
C GLU A 22 -8.56 8.18 21.22
N THR A 23 -7.53 7.39 21.52
CA THR A 23 -6.32 7.30 20.70
C THR A 23 -6.64 6.82 19.29
N LYS A 24 -7.49 5.78 19.16
CA LYS A 24 -7.94 5.28 17.85
C LYS A 24 -8.57 6.40 17.03
N ARG A 25 -9.54 7.15 17.59
CA ARG A 25 -10.22 8.25 16.88
C ARG A 25 -9.25 9.31 16.39
N ARG A 26 -8.27 9.71 17.21
CA ARG A 26 -7.23 10.68 16.83
C ARG A 26 -6.38 10.19 15.66
N LEU A 27 -5.97 8.92 15.68
CA LEU A 27 -5.18 8.33 14.58
C LEU A 27 -6.04 8.10 13.32
N ASP A 28 -7.33 7.81 13.48
CA ASP A 28 -8.23 7.62 12.35
C ASP A 28 -8.38 8.90 11.53
N GLU A 29 -8.36 10.09 12.15
CA GLU A 29 -8.34 11.36 11.43
C GLU A 29 -7.19 11.43 10.41
N ILE A 30 -5.99 11.04 10.82
CA ILE A 30 -4.81 10.98 9.95
C ILE A 30 -4.98 9.93 8.86
N ARG A 31 -5.48 8.74 9.21
CA ARG A 31 -5.75 7.67 8.24
C ARG A 31 -6.74 8.12 7.17
N ARG A 32 -7.76 8.94 7.49
CA ARG A 32 -8.69 9.48 6.48
C ARG A 32 -7.98 10.39 5.49
N LEU A 33 -7.04 11.20 5.95
CA LEU A 33 -6.22 12.04 5.07
C LEU A 33 -5.33 11.20 4.15
N VAL A 34 -4.69 10.15 4.67
CA VAL A 34 -3.89 9.23 3.83
C VAL A 34 -4.78 8.44 2.85
N ARG A 35 -6.02 8.09 3.23
CA ARG A 35 -6.99 7.56 2.27
C ARG A 35 -7.33 8.55 1.16
N ARG A 36 -7.43 9.85 1.47
CA ARG A 36 -7.64 10.89 0.45
C ARG A 36 -6.45 10.97 -0.51
N ILE A 37 -5.22 10.85 -0.02
CA ILE A 37 -4.03 10.72 -0.88
C ILE A 37 -4.18 9.53 -1.83
N ASP A 38 -4.62 8.39 -1.31
CA ASP A 38 -4.87 7.20 -2.13
C ASP A 38 -5.92 7.43 -3.22
N GLU A 39 -7.05 8.05 -2.89
CA GLU A 39 -8.06 8.43 -3.88
C GLU A 39 -7.51 9.39 -4.95
N LEU A 40 -6.72 10.38 -4.56
CA LEU A 40 -6.07 11.30 -5.50
C LEU A 40 -5.11 10.58 -6.44
N THR A 41 -4.50 9.46 -6.03
CA THR A 41 -3.60 8.64 -6.86
C THR A 41 -4.35 7.94 -7.99
N TRP A 42 -5.44 7.21 -7.70
CA TRP A 42 -6.08 6.33 -8.70
C TRP A 42 -7.33 6.92 -9.36
N ARG A 43 -8.06 7.80 -8.66
CA ARG A 43 -9.31 8.40 -9.16
C ARG A 43 -9.04 9.69 -9.92
N GLU A 44 -8.22 10.56 -9.37
CA GLU A 44 -7.94 11.89 -9.94
C GLU A 44 -6.57 11.98 -10.65
N ASN A 45 -5.72 10.96 -10.52
CA ASN A 45 -4.36 10.90 -11.08
C ASN A 45 -3.44 12.06 -10.66
N LYS A 46 -3.67 12.67 -9.49
CA LYS A 46 -2.91 13.85 -9.02
C LYS A 46 -1.68 13.51 -8.17
N VAL A 47 -1.63 12.29 -7.63
CA VAL A 47 -0.56 11.82 -6.75
C VAL A 47 0.25 10.73 -7.45
N GLY A 48 1.58 10.78 -7.32
CA GLY A 48 2.49 9.78 -7.87
C GLY A 48 2.51 8.49 -7.04
N GLY A 49 3.06 7.42 -7.62
CA GLY A 49 3.13 6.12 -6.95
C GLY A 49 4.03 6.14 -5.71
N TRP A 50 5.13 6.92 -5.76
CA TRP A 50 6.06 7.09 -4.64
C TRP A 50 5.40 7.77 -3.43
N ASP A 51 4.72 8.88 -3.66
CA ASP A 51 4.06 9.62 -2.57
C ASP A 51 2.95 8.76 -1.93
N ASN A 52 2.15 8.08 -2.76
CA ASN A 52 1.14 7.13 -2.28
C ASN A 52 1.77 6.04 -1.40
N HIS A 53 2.87 5.44 -1.87
CA HIS A 53 3.64 4.46 -1.13
C HIS A 53 4.13 5.00 0.22
N TYR A 54 4.82 6.13 0.20
CA TYR A 54 5.43 6.73 1.38
C TYR A 54 4.40 7.00 2.48
N TYR A 55 3.34 7.75 2.18
CA TYR A 55 2.34 8.12 3.19
C TYR A 55 1.58 6.92 3.75
N GLN A 56 1.35 5.88 2.94
CA GLN A 56 0.73 4.65 3.41
C GLN A 56 1.65 3.85 4.34
N VAL A 57 2.95 3.73 4.00
CA VAL A 57 3.93 3.02 4.85
C VAL A 57 4.12 3.73 6.18
N CYS A 58 4.20 5.06 6.16
CA CYS A 58 4.37 5.86 7.37
C CYS A 58 3.20 5.69 8.36
N CYS A 59 2.02 5.22 7.96
CA CYS A 59 0.95 4.90 8.92
C CYS A 59 1.26 3.72 9.86
N SER A 60 2.37 2.99 9.65
CA SER A 60 2.79 1.92 10.55
C SER A 60 3.18 2.43 11.95
N ASP A 61 3.79 3.61 12.03
CA ASP A 61 4.21 4.27 13.28
C ASP A 61 3.94 5.80 13.29
N PHE A 62 3.35 6.32 12.21
CA PHE A 62 3.13 7.75 11.93
C PHE A 62 4.43 8.56 11.98
N ASN A 63 5.54 8.02 11.45
CA ASN A 63 6.88 8.62 11.53
C ASN A 63 7.27 8.98 12.97
N SER A 64 6.84 8.16 13.93
CA SER A 64 7.03 8.33 15.38
C SER A 64 6.35 9.56 16.03
N ASP A 65 5.82 10.50 15.27
CA ASP A 65 5.06 11.65 15.76
C ASP A 65 3.77 11.86 14.93
N PRO A 66 2.61 11.37 15.43
CA PRO A 66 1.34 11.53 14.74
C PRO A 66 0.93 12.99 14.48
N GLY A 67 1.33 13.92 15.34
CA GLY A 67 0.98 15.34 15.19
C GLY A 67 1.77 15.97 14.04
N ALA A 68 3.08 15.76 14.01
CA ALA A 68 3.94 16.23 12.93
C ALA A 68 3.57 15.59 11.60
N PHE A 69 3.33 14.27 11.59
CA PHE A 69 2.92 13.54 10.39
C PHE A 69 1.57 14.00 9.86
N ARG A 70 0.61 14.34 10.74
CA ARG A 70 -0.67 14.93 10.30
C ARG A 70 -0.45 16.23 9.53
N ALA A 71 0.36 17.15 10.08
CA ALA A 71 0.63 18.43 9.43
C ALA A 71 1.31 18.23 8.06
N GLU A 72 2.27 17.30 7.97
CA GLU A 72 2.92 16.91 6.72
C GLU A 72 1.92 16.42 5.66
N VAL A 73 0.98 15.54 6.07
CA VAL A 73 -0.07 15.00 5.19
C VAL A 73 -1.04 16.10 4.72
N GLU A 74 -1.45 17.01 5.62
CA GLU A 74 -2.34 18.14 5.29
C GLU A 74 -1.67 19.09 4.27
N ASP A 75 -0.40 19.45 4.48
CA ASP A 75 0.39 20.28 3.57
C ASP A 75 0.62 19.61 2.21
N PHE A 76 0.82 18.29 2.18
CA PHE A 76 0.92 17.55 0.93
C PHE A 76 -0.41 17.52 0.18
N LEU A 77 -1.52 17.24 0.87
CA LEU A 77 -2.85 17.21 0.26
C LEU A 77 -3.22 18.55 -0.39
N ALA A 78 -2.96 19.67 0.29
CA ALA A 78 -3.23 21.00 -0.25
C ALA A 78 -2.51 21.24 -1.60
N ARG A 79 -1.26 20.78 -1.72
CA ARG A 79 -0.49 20.86 -2.97
C ARG A 79 -0.99 19.86 -4.02
N ALA A 80 -1.27 18.63 -3.61
CA ALA A 80 -1.71 17.56 -4.51
C ALA A 80 -3.08 17.86 -5.13
N GLU A 81 -4.02 18.44 -4.38
CA GLU A 81 -5.36 18.76 -4.89
C GLU A 81 -5.34 19.85 -5.97
N ALA A 82 -4.41 20.79 -5.88
CA ALA A 82 -4.15 21.84 -6.87
C ALA A 82 -3.31 21.38 -8.06
N ALA A 83 -2.69 20.19 -7.99
CA ALA A 83 -1.85 19.68 -9.06
C ALA A 83 -2.69 19.30 -10.29
N ARG A 84 -2.07 19.39 -11.47
CA ARG A 84 -2.66 18.86 -12.70
C ARG A 84 -2.64 17.33 -12.65
N PRO A 85 -3.69 16.65 -13.14
CA PRO A 85 -3.67 15.22 -13.33
C PRO A 85 -2.47 14.79 -14.16
N ARG A 86 -1.84 13.70 -13.75
CA ARG A 86 -0.74 13.07 -14.46
C ARG A 86 -1.27 12.28 -15.66
N THR A 87 -0.42 12.11 -16.66
CA THR A 87 -0.80 11.60 -17.99
C THR A 87 -0.30 10.19 -18.28
N GLU A 88 0.36 9.50 -17.34
CA GLU A 88 0.79 8.11 -17.57
C GLU A 88 -0.46 7.21 -17.72
N ASP A 89 -0.50 6.45 -18.81
CA ASP A 89 -1.67 5.66 -19.24
C ASP A 89 -1.73 4.28 -18.59
N ILE A 90 -0.57 3.68 -18.29
CA ILE A 90 -0.51 2.30 -17.80
C ILE A 90 -0.62 2.30 -16.27
N ARG A 91 -1.73 1.74 -15.77
CA ARG A 91 -1.99 1.60 -14.35
C ARG A 91 -1.47 0.28 -13.84
N LEU A 92 -0.60 0.33 -12.83
CA LEU A 92 0.03 -0.82 -12.22
C LEU A 92 -0.44 -1.01 -10.78
N GLY A 93 -0.59 -2.27 -10.39
CA GLY A 93 -0.67 -2.69 -9.00
C GLY A 93 0.69 -3.16 -8.52
N TYR A 94 1.02 -2.87 -7.27
CA TYR A 94 2.20 -3.37 -6.59
C TYR A 94 1.75 -4.21 -5.40
N ILE A 95 2.15 -5.48 -5.37
CA ILE A 95 1.77 -6.41 -4.30
C ILE A 95 2.99 -7.07 -3.68
N GLY A 96 2.87 -7.47 -2.42
CA GLY A 96 4.00 -7.97 -1.64
C GLY A 96 4.58 -6.91 -0.71
N VAL A 97 5.76 -7.17 -0.17
CA VAL A 97 6.38 -6.29 0.85
C VAL A 97 6.76 -4.93 0.26
N PRO A 98 6.85 -3.86 1.07
CA PRO A 98 7.34 -2.57 0.60
C PRO A 98 8.71 -2.67 -0.11
N PRO A 99 8.93 -1.94 -1.23
CA PRO A 99 10.17 -2.04 -1.98
C PRO A 99 11.34 -1.50 -1.19
N ILE A 100 12.45 -2.25 -1.17
CA ILE A 100 13.76 -1.76 -0.71
C ILE A 100 14.53 -1.03 -1.82
N MET A 101 14.03 -1.12 -3.06
CA MET A 101 14.57 -0.43 -4.24
C MET A 101 13.79 0.86 -4.47
N GLY A 102 14.32 1.98 -3.96
CA GLY A 102 13.59 3.25 -3.87
C GLY A 102 13.27 3.90 -5.21
N ASP A 103 14.01 3.58 -6.28
CA ASP A 103 13.83 4.19 -7.60
C ASP A 103 12.76 3.52 -8.47
N ILE A 104 12.13 2.42 -8.04
CA ILE A 104 11.17 1.67 -8.86
C ILE A 104 9.97 2.49 -9.33
N TYR A 105 9.40 3.33 -8.45
CA TYR A 105 8.23 4.14 -8.78
C TYR A 105 8.56 5.19 -9.84
N ARG A 106 9.66 5.91 -9.62
CA ARG A 106 10.15 6.91 -10.58
C ARG A 106 10.48 6.27 -11.92
N TYR A 107 11.18 5.13 -11.89
CA TYR A 107 11.59 4.42 -13.10
C TYR A 107 10.40 4.00 -13.97
N LEU A 108 9.31 3.54 -13.35
CA LEU A 108 8.04 3.21 -14.03
C LEU A 108 7.36 4.46 -14.60
N GLU A 109 7.27 5.54 -13.82
CA GLU A 109 6.62 6.79 -14.24
C GLU A 109 7.32 7.39 -15.47
N GLU A 110 8.65 7.37 -15.51
CA GLU A 110 9.45 7.79 -16.68
C GLU A 110 9.16 6.98 -17.96
N ARG A 111 8.50 5.81 -17.84
CA ARG A 111 8.13 4.92 -18.97
C ARG A 111 6.64 4.97 -19.31
N GLY A 112 5.89 5.89 -18.70
CA GLY A 112 4.45 6.04 -18.91
C GLY A 112 3.61 5.00 -18.16
N ALA A 113 4.14 4.41 -17.10
CA ALA A 113 3.41 3.53 -16.21
C ALA A 113 3.42 4.05 -14.76
N ARG A 114 2.31 3.92 -14.04
CA ARG A 114 2.18 4.43 -12.66
C ARG A 114 1.60 3.38 -11.75
N VAL A 115 2.22 3.19 -10.59
CA VAL A 115 1.66 2.37 -9.52
C VAL A 115 0.53 3.16 -8.85
N VAL A 116 -0.70 2.67 -8.98
CA VAL A 116 -1.91 3.30 -8.41
C VAL A 116 -2.53 2.49 -7.28
N PHE A 117 -1.88 1.39 -6.90
CA PHE A 117 -2.29 0.50 -5.82
C PHE A 117 -1.05 -0.16 -5.22
N ASN A 118 -0.84 0.01 -3.92
CA ASN A 118 0.21 -0.62 -3.14
C ASN A 118 -0.44 -1.51 -2.07
N GLU A 119 -0.44 -2.83 -2.25
CA GLU A 119 -1.27 -3.75 -1.44
C GLU A 119 -0.88 -3.74 0.05
N THR A 120 0.34 -4.13 0.40
CA THR A 120 0.74 -4.24 1.81
C THR A 120 0.82 -2.86 2.47
N GLN A 121 1.33 -1.86 1.75
CA GLN A 121 1.44 -0.48 2.23
C GLN A 121 0.06 0.10 2.55
N ARG A 122 -0.93 -0.08 1.65
CA ARG A 122 -2.31 0.31 1.90
C ARG A 122 -2.86 -0.34 3.17
N GLN A 123 -2.50 -1.59 3.47
CA GLN A 123 -2.95 -2.23 4.71
C GLN A 123 -2.36 -1.54 5.96
N PHE A 124 -1.14 -1.01 5.92
CA PHE A 124 -0.55 -0.27 7.06
C PHE A 124 -1.32 1.00 7.40
N SER A 125 -1.99 1.63 6.44
CA SER A 125 -2.90 2.76 6.70
C SER A 125 -4.25 2.36 7.28
N MET A 126 -4.56 1.04 7.36
CA MET A 126 -5.82 0.48 7.84
C MET A 126 -7.02 1.27 7.32
N PRO A 127 -7.27 1.27 5.99
CA PRO A 127 -8.08 2.27 5.31
C PRO A 127 -9.59 1.99 5.42
N PHE A 128 -10.05 1.52 6.57
CA PHE A 128 -11.42 1.07 6.80
C PHE A 128 -12.08 1.92 7.89
N ASP A 129 -13.28 2.40 7.63
CA ASP A 129 -14.10 3.06 8.64
C ASP A 129 -14.74 1.98 9.52
N THR A 130 -14.25 1.89 10.76
CA THR A 130 -14.63 0.87 11.74
C THR A 130 -14.88 1.51 13.09
N GLU A 131 -15.92 1.06 13.78
CA GLU A 131 -16.36 1.63 15.06
C GLU A 131 -15.39 1.29 16.21
N ASP A 132 -14.77 0.11 16.15
CA ASP A 132 -13.86 -0.35 17.20
C ASP A 132 -12.55 -0.93 16.64
N LEU A 133 -11.60 -1.12 17.55
CA LEU A 133 -10.26 -1.62 17.22
C LEU A 133 -10.28 -3.10 16.80
N VAL A 134 -11.23 -3.89 17.29
CA VAL A 134 -11.35 -5.31 16.95
C VAL A 134 -11.71 -5.45 15.47
N GLU A 135 -12.74 -4.75 15.01
CA GLU A 135 -13.16 -4.75 13.62
C GLU A 135 -12.07 -4.16 12.70
N GLN A 136 -11.37 -3.12 13.13
CA GLN A 136 -10.23 -2.56 12.38
C GLN A 136 -9.17 -3.64 12.07
N TYR A 137 -8.78 -4.43 13.07
CA TYR A 137 -7.82 -5.53 12.90
C TYR A 137 -8.43 -6.77 12.21
N ARG A 138 -9.75 -6.92 12.19
CA ARG A 138 -10.42 -7.95 11.37
C ARG A 138 -10.38 -7.61 9.88
N CYS A 139 -10.43 -6.33 9.52
CA CYS A 139 -10.32 -5.87 8.13
C CYS A 139 -8.86 -5.80 7.63
N TYR A 140 -7.87 -5.78 8.52
CA TYR A 140 -6.45 -5.73 8.18
C TYR A 140 -5.99 -7.07 7.57
N THR A 141 -5.91 -7.14 6.23
CA THR A 141 -5.71 -8.41 5.51
C THR A 141 -4.25 -8.87 5.45
N TYR A 142 -3.28 -7.99 5.73
CA TYR A 142 -1.84 -8.28 5.68
C TYR A 142 -1.40 -9.55 6.44
N PRO A 143 -1.85 -9.80 7.69
CA PRO A 143 -1.50 -11.02 8.43
C PRO A 143 -2.27 -12.28 8.00
N TYR A 144 -3.26 -12.15 7.12
CA TYR A 144 -4.11 -13.28 6.72
C TYR A 144 -3.51 -14.05 5.54
N GLY A 145 -4.00 -15.26 5.33
CA GLY A 145 -3.56 -16.12 4.24
C GLY A 145 -3.81 -15.49 2.86
N ILE A 146 -3.03 -15.94 1.87
CA ILE A 146 -3.02 -15.40 0.52
C ILE A 146 -4.40 -15.28 -0.14
N PHE A 147 -5.34 -16.19 0.12
CA PHE A 147 -6.67 -16.14 -0.48
C PHE A 147 -7.48 -14.91 -0.04
N TYR A 148 -7.42 -14.52 1.25
CA TYR A 148 -8.07 -13.31 1.74
C TYR A 148 -7.45 -12.05 1.15
N ARG A 149 -6.12 -12.04 0.98
CA ARG A 149 -5.40 -10.94 0.33
C ARG A 149 -5.80 -10.84 -1.14
N LEU A 150 -5.89 -11.96 -1.85
CA LEU A 150 -6.28 -12.02 -3.26
C LEU A 150 -7.70 -11.48 -3.50
N GLU A 151 -8.64 -11.72 -2.59
CA GLU A 151 -10.00 -11.14 -2.70
C GLU A 151 -9.99 -9.60 -2.67
N ASP A 152 -9.18 -8.97 -1.80
CA ASP A 152 -9.02 -7.51 -1.79
C ASP A 152 -8.25 -7.02 -3.04
N ILE A 153 -7.18 -7.73 -3.43
CA ILE A 153 -6.37 -7.39 -4.60
C ILE A 153 -7.23 -7.41 -5.88
N GLU A 154 -8.04 -8.44 -6.10
CA GLU A 154 -8.88 -8.55 -7.29
C GLU A 154 -9.91 -7.42 -7.38
N ARG A 155 -10.57 -7.12 -6.26
CA ARG A 155 -11.51 -5.99 -6.18
C ARG A 155 -10.82 -4.66 -6.50
N GLU A 156 -9.63 -4.43 -5.96
CA GLU A 156 -8.90 -3.19 -6.19
C GLU A 156 -8.28 -3.11 -7.60
N ILE A 157 -7.95 -4.24 -8.23
CA ILE A 157 -7.58 -4.32 -9.65
C ILE A 157 -8.71 -3.82 -10.53
N GLU A 158 -9.92 -4.35 -10.33
CA GLU A 158 -11.10 -3.95 -11.10
C GLU A 158 -11.45 -2.48 -10.85
N ARG A 159 -11.56 -2.09 -9.58
CA ARG A 159 -11.94 -0.74 -9.16
C ARG A 159 -11.01 0.35 -9.70
N ARG A 160 -9.70 0.07 -9.78
CA ARG A 160 -8.67 1.04 -10.17
C ARG A 160 -8.27 0.92 -11.63
N ALA A 161 -8.87 0.00 -12.39
CA ALA A 161 -8.51 -0.32 -13.77
C ALA A 161 -7.02 -0.65 -13.93
N ILE A 162 -6.50 -1.53 -13.08
CA ILE A 162 -5.09 -1.97 -13.12
C ILE A 162 -4.89 -2.89 -14.32
N ARG A 163 -3.91 -2.56 -15.17
CA ARG A 163 -3.59 -3.31 -16.39
C ARG A 163 -2.56 -4.41 -16.17
N GLY A 164 -1.69 -4.25 -15.16
CA GLY A 164 -0.69 -5.26 -14.79
C GLY A 164 -0.26 -5.14 -13.34
N VAL A 165 0.26 -6.22 -12.78
CA VAL A 165 0.71 -6.29 -11.39
C VAL A 165 2.19 -6.60 -11.30
N ILE A 166 2.90 -5.83 -10.49
CA ILE A 166 4.25 -6.14 -10.03
C ILE A 166 4.09 -6.87 -8.69
N HIS A 167 4.47 -8.14 -8.67
CA HIS A 167 4.60 -8.91 -7.43
C HIS A 167 6.04 -8.81 -6.94
N TYR A 168 6.24 -8.12 -5.83
CA TYR A 168 7.56 -7.98 -5.23
C TYR A 168 7.73 -8.93 -4.05
N ALA A 169 8.79 -9.73 -4.10
CA ALA A 169 9.22 -10.57 -3.00
C ALA A 169 10.64 -10.17 -2.57
N GLN A 170 10.91 -10.17 -1.27
CA GLN A 170 12.28 -10.08 -0.78
C GLN A 170 12.88 -11.50 -0.70
N SER A 171 14.17 -11.64 -0.97
CA SER A 171 14.86 -12.93 -0.84
C SER A 171 14.62 -13.54 0.54
N PHE A 172 14.36 -14.86 0.57
CA PHE A 172 13.99 -15.65 1.75
C PHE A 172 12.58 -15.39 2.34
N CYS A 173 11.72 -14.65 1.65
CA CYS A 173 10.31 -14.56 2.04
C CYS A 173 9.55 -15.83 1.60
N TYR A 174 8.84 -16.49 2.53
CA TYR A 174 7.98 -17.66 2.24
C TYR A 174 6.94 -17.41 1.13
N ARG A 175 6.69 -16.13 0.83
CA ARG A 175 5.77 -15.65 -0.21
C ARG A 175 6.18 -16.02 -1.63
N GLN A 176 7.39 -16.59 -1.86
CA GLN A 176 7.74 -17.17 -3.16
C GLN A 176 6.78 -18.30 -3.58
N ILE A 177 6.24 -19.08 -2.64
CA ILE A 177 5.22 -20.11 -2.92
C ILE A 177 3.89 -19.48 -3.35
N GLU A 178 3.59 -18.26 -2.88
CA GLU A 178 2.38 -17.52 -3.26
C GLU A 178 2.41 -17.08 -4.72
N ASP A 179 3.58 -16.97 -5.36
CA ASP A 179 3.70 -16.50 -6.76
C ASP A 179 2.90 -17.36 -7.74
N ILE A 180 2.93 -18.68 -7.58
CA ILE A 180 2.17 -19.62 -8.42
C ILE A 180 0.67 -19.38 -8.24
N ILE A 181 0.22 -19.14 -7.00
CA ILE A 181 -1.19 -18.91 -6.69
C ILE A 181 -1.64 -17.57 -7.27
N ILE A 182 -0.85 -16.51 -7.09
CA ILE A 182 -1.10 -15.16 -7.63
C ILE A 182 -1.23 -15.23 -9.16
N ARG A 183 -0.27 -15.85 -9.85
CA ARG A 183 -0.27 -15.96 -11.32
C ARG A 183 -1.46 -16.76 -11.85
N ARG A 184 -1.95 -17.76 -11.10
CA ARG A 184 -3.12 -18.56 -11.48
C ARG A 184 -4.43 -17.83 -11.21
N ARG A 185 -4.49 -17.01 -10.16
CA ARG A 185 -5.71 -16.35 -9.70
C ARG A 185 -5.96 -15.03 -10.43
N LEU A 186 -4.93 -14.21 -10.59
CA LEU A 186 -5.05 -12.91 -11.27
C LEU A 186 -5.16 -13.12 -12.78
N ARG A 187 -6.16 -12.47 -13.38
CA ARG A 187 -6.45 -12.56 -14.83
C ARG A 187 -5.71 -11.52 -15.68
N ILE A 188 -4.80 -10.77 -15.06
CA ILE A 188 -3.98 -9.73 -15.71
C ILE A 188 -2.50 -10.12 -15.63
N PRO A 189 -1.63 -9.58 -16.51
CA PRO A 189 -0.21 -9.89 -16.50
C PRO A 189 0.45 -9.59 -15.14
N VAL A 190 1.30 -10.53 -14.68
CA VAL A 190 2.05 -10.42 -13.42
C VAL A 190 3.55 -10.52 -13.67
N LEU A 191 4.30 -9.50 -13.28
CA LEU A 191 5.76 -9.52 -13.24
C LEU A 191 6.24 -9.72 -11.81
N THR A 192 7.03 -10.76 -11.58
CA THR A 192 7.61 -11.03 -10.25
C THR A 192 9.02 -10.47 -10.18
N ILE A 193 9.27 -9.59 -9.22
CA ILE A 193 10.59 -8.98 -8.97
C ILE A 193 11.06 -9.44 -7.61
N GLU A 194 12.32 -9.81 -7.52
CA GLU A 194 12.97 -10.17 -6.27
C GLU A 194 14.06 -9.15 -5.93
N GLY A 195 14.13 -8.73 -4.67
CA GLY A 195 15.25 -7.92 -4.18
C GLY A 195 15.87 -8.53 -2.93
N ASP A 196 17.19 -8.40 -2.81
CA ASP A 196 17.96 -8.90 -1.67
C ASP A 196 18.36 -7.75 -0.73
N LYS A 197 18.95 -6.68 -1.28
CA LYS A 197 19.50 -5.55 -0.52
C LYS A 197 18.90 -4.22 -0.93
N PRO A 198 18.81 -3.25 -0.01
CA PRO A 198 18.44 -1.87 -0.35
C PRO A 198 19.39 -1.29 -1.40
N GLY A 199 18.85 -0.53 -2.35
CA GLY A 199 19.64 0.04 -3.42
C GLY A 199 18.80 0.59 -4.57
N GLN A 200 19.45 0.79 -5.71
CA GLN A 200 18.76 1.11 -6.96
C GLN A 200 18.39 -0.18 -7.69
N LEU A 201 17.41 -0.09 -8.60
CA LEU A 201 17.10 -1.16 -9.54
C LEU A 201 18.35 -1.59 -10.31
N ASP A 202 18.67 -2.88 -10.26
CA ASP A 202 19.70 -3.48 -11.11
C ASP A 202 19.24 -3.52 -12.58
N GLU A 203 20.22 -3.62 -13.50
CA GLU A 203 19.96 -3.56 -14.94
C GLU A 203 19.06 -4.71 -15.44
N ARG A 204 19.16 -5.89 -14.83
CA ARG A 204 18.31 -7.03 -15.18
C ARG A 204 16.86 -6.75 -14.80
N THR A 205 16.61 -6.15 -13.64
CA THR A 205 15.27 -5.76 -13.22
C THR A 205 14.71 -4.64 -14.10
N ARG A 206 15.55 -3.66 -14.47
CA ARG A 206 15.21 -2.57 -15.40
C ARG A 206 14.71 -3.10 -16.76
N ILE A 207 15.47 -3.97 -17.41
CA ILE A 207 15.09 -4.58 -18.70
C ILE A 207 13.75 -5.33 -18.60
N ARG A 208 13.50 -6.02 -17.48
CA ARG A 208 12.24 -6.75 -17.26
C ARG A 208 11.05 -5.82 -17.06
N LEU A 209 11.26 -4.70 -16.36
CA LEU A 209 10.26 -3.65 -16.20
C LEU A 209 9.94 -3.00 -17.55
N ASP A 210 10.95 -2.69 -18.36
CA ASP A 210 10.78 -2.17 -19.73
C ASP A 210 9.93 -3.11 -20.58
N ALA A 211 10.30 -4.38 -20.65
CA ALA A 211 9.57 -5.38 -21.42
C ALA A 211 8.12 -5.57 -20.92
N PHE A 212 7.91 -5.47 -19.60
CA PHE A 212 6.58 -5.59 -19.02
C PHE A 212 5.70 -4.37 -19.31
N VAL A 213 6.25 -3.17 -19.21
CA VAL A 213 5.55 -1.93 -19.58
C VAL A 213 5.18 -1.94 -21.06
N GLU A 214 6.08 -2.39 -21.94
CA GLU A 214 5.82 -2.50 -23.38
C GLU A 214 4.72 -3.53 -23.69
N LEU A 215 4.72 -4.68 -23.02
CA LEU A 215 3.66 -5.70 -23.13
C LEU A 215 2.27 -5.15 -22.75
N LEU A 216 2.24 -4.16 -21.84
CA LEU A 216 1.02 -3.54 -21.33
C LEU A 216 0.59 -2.30 -22.13
N ARG A 217 1.29 -1.90 -23.19
CA ARG A 217 0.82 -0.85 -24.11
C ARG A 217 -0.31 -1.42 -24.98
#